data_AF-A0A7C5U345-F1
#
_entry.id   AF-A0A7C5U345-F1
#
_cell.length_a   1.000
_cell.length_b   1.000
_cell.length_c   1.000
_cell.angle_alpha   90.00
_cell.angle_beta   90.00
_cell.angle_gamma   90.00
#
_symmetry.space_group_name_H-M   'P 1'
#
loop_
_entity.id
_entity.type
_entity.pdbx_description
1 polymer ?
#
loop_
_entity_poly.entity_id
_entity_poly.type
_entity_poly.pdbx_seq_one_letter_code
_entity_poly.pdbx_strand_id
1 'polypeptide(L)'
;MVEVVTKTEPIQTEIIQTRTSLQTSRVTIGYLLATTSGIVFVITIVFILGPNIRLSRKVADEESTRLLDYQEYLQDLRRLMTQRDLLRAMYERGEIEGDVYRKLESEISEEISSMKDIINQERATCENELKSLEEKLIDLRKRLEELRARKYLGIIREKDFEREMRLIMKDFESMKKRREYLKSLLEILKMEEM
;
A
#
# COMPACT_ATOMS: atom_id res chain seq x y z
N MET A 1 -0.27 51.22 -69.47
CA MET A 1 -0.02 51.55 -68.05
C MET A 1 -1.37 51.52 -67.34
N VAL A 2 -1.56 50.54 -66.44
CA VAL A 2 -1.74 50.75 -64.97
C VAL A 2 -3.14 51.34 -64.71
N GLU A 3 -4.10 50.78 -63.98
CA GLU A 3 -4.24 49.68 -63.00
C GLU A 3 -5.77 49.45 -62.89
N VAL A 4 -6.23 48.21 -62.74
CA VAL A 4 -7.62 47.93 -62.38
C VAL A 4 -7.72 48.06 -60.86
N VAL A 5 -8.24 49.19 -60.38
CA VAL A 5 -8.58 49.37 -58.95
C VAL A 5 -10.08 49.10 -58.78
N THR A 6 -10.40 47.88 -58.38
CA THR A 6 -11.73 47.53 -57.88
C THR A 6 -11.99 48.25 -56.56
N LYS A 7 -12.97 49.16 -56.55
CA LYS A 7 -13.58 49.70 -55.32
C LYS A 7 -14.32 48.56 -54.62
N THR A 8 -13.78 48.07 -53.52
CA THR A 8 -14.49 47.22 -52.56
C THR A 8 -15.32 48.09 -51.62
N GLU A 9 -16.64 48.00 -51.73
CA GLU A 9 -17.57 48.41 -50.67
C GLU A 9 -17.35 47.50 -49.43
N PRO A 10 -17.41 48.04 -48.21
CA PRO A 10 -17.36 47.22 -47.02
C PRO A 10 -18.71 46.53 -46.84
N ILE A 11 -18.73 45.23 -47.09
CA ILE A 11 -19.86 44.37 -46.71
C ILE A 11 -19.92 44.41 -45.17
N GLN A 12 -20.96 45.03 -44.63
CA GLN A 12 -21.42 44.79 -43.26
C GLN A 12 -21.83 43.32 -43.17
N THR A 13 -20.91 42.45 -42.75
CA THR A 13 -21.26 41.10 -42.31
C THR A 13 -21.51 41.14 -40.82
N GLU A 14 -22.76 40.85 -40.46
CA GLU A 14 -23.24 40.61 -39.11
C GLU A 14 -22.28 39.74 -38.30
N ILE A 15 -22.09 40.16 -37.05
CA ILE A 15 -21.36 39.47 -36.01
C ILE A 15 -22.15 38.21 -35.62
N ILE A 16 -22.07 37.13 -36.39
CA ILE A 16 -22.49 35.79 -35.93
C ILE A 16 -21.61 34.74 -36.62
N GLN A 17 -20.65 34.19 -35.87
CA GLN A 17 -20.07 32.82 -35.96
C GLN A 17 -18.58 32.76 -35.56
N THR A 18 -18.24 33.28 -34.38
CA THR A 18 -17.05 32.86 -33.64
C THR A 18 -17.45 31.76 -32.65
N ARG A 19 -17.70 30.53 -33.12
CA ARG A 19 -17.91 29.40 -32.21
C ARG A 19 -17.61 28.00 -32.75
N THR A 20 -16.76 27.85 -33.76
CA THR A 20 -16.50 26.53 -34.38
C THR A 20 -15.03 26.13 -34.55
N SER A 21 -14.05 26.85 -34.00
CA SER A 21 -12.64 26.39 -34.02
C SER A 21 -12.07 25.97 -32.65
N LEU A 22 -12.73 26.28 -31.53
CA LEU A 22 -12.25 25.92 -30.18
C LEU A 22 -12.79 24.57 -29.66
N GLN A 23 -13.79 23.97 -30.33
CA GLN A 23 -14.35 22.68 -29.91
C GLN A 23 -13.61 21.47 -30.48
N THR A 24 -12.97 21.58 -31.65
CA THR A 24 -12.23 20.46 -32.27
C THR A 24 -10.86 20.20 -31.65
N SER A 25 -10.27 21.19 -30.94
CA SER A 25 -8.99 20.98 -30.26
C SER A 25 -9.12 20.22 -28.92
N ARG A 26 -10.29 20.23 -28.27
CA ARG A 26 -10.49 19.55 -26.97
C ARG A 26 -10.89 18.09 -27.10
N VAL A 27 -11.59 17.72 -28.18
CA VAL A 27 -12.04 16.33 -28.40
C VAL A 27 -10.85 15.41 -28.75
N THR A 28 -9.85 15.94 -29.47
CA THR A 28 -8.68 15.15 -29.91
C THR A 28 -7.70 14.87 -28.77
N ILE A 29 -7.59 15.78 -27.79
CA ILE A 29 -6.73 15.59 -26.60
C ILE A 29 -7.36 14.60 -25.60
N GLY A 30 -8.69 14.54 -25.52
CA GLY A 30 -9.40 13.59 -24.65
C GLY A 30 -9.22 12.12 -25.07
N TYR A 31 -9.16 11.85 -26.38
CA TYR A 31 -8.98 10.47 -26.88
C TYR A 31 -7.56 9.93 -26.66
N LEU A 32 -6.54 10.78 -26.69
CA LEU A 32 -5.15 10.37 -26.49
C LEU A 32 -4.85 9.99 -25.03
N LEU A 33 -5.51 10.62 -24.05
CA LEU A 33 -5.38 10.28 -22.63
C LEU A 33 -6.18 9.03 -22.23
N ALA A 34 -7.31 8.76 -22.90
CA ALA A 34 -8.11 7.57 -22.63
C ALA A 34 -7.39 6.27 -23.05
N THR A 35 -6.59 6.30 -24.11
CA THR A 35 -5.82 5.13 -24.57
C THR A 35 -4.62 4.80 -23.69
N THR A 36 -4.03 5.78 -23.00
CA THR A 36 -2.94 5.52 -22.04
C THR A 36 -3.45 4.98 -20.70
N SER A 37 -4.70 5.28 -20.32
CA SER A 37 -5.28 4.82 -19.05
C SER A 37 -5.63 3.32 -19.06
N GLY A 38 -6.11 2.78 -20.19
CA GLY A 38 -6.53 1.38 -20.27
C GLY A 38 -5.39 0.34 -20.32
N ILE A 39 -4.22 0.71 -20.82
CA ILE A 39 -3.09 -0.22 -20.99
C ILE A 39 -2.30 -0.38 -19.68
N VAL A 40 -2.25 0.66 -18.84
CA VAL A 40 -1.49 0.63 -17.58
C VAL A 40 -2.16 -0.28 -16.53
N PHE A 41 -3.50 -0.39 -16.55
CA PHE A 41 -4.24 -1.19 -15.55
C PHE A 41 -4.12 -2.71 -15.73
N VAL A 42 -3.82 -3.19 -16.94
CA VAL A 42 -3.72 -4.64 -17.22
C VAL A 42 -2.34 -5.20 -16.86
N ILE A 43 -1.29 -4.36 -16.90
CA ILE A 43 0.09 -4.81 -16.64
C ILE A 43 0.33 -5.06 -15.13
N THR A 44 -0.38 -4.35 -14.25
CA THR A 44 -0.23 -4.50 -12.79
C THR A 44 -0.82 -5.81 -12.25
N ILE A 45 -1.84 -6.38 -12.91
CA ILE A 45 -2.50 -7.61 -12.44
C ILE A 45 -1.63 -8.86 -12.66
N VAL A 46 -0.71 -8.83 -13.63
CA VAL A 46 0.09 -10.02 -14.00
C VAL A 46 1.26 -10.26 -13.05
N PHE A 47 1.69 -9.26 -12.26
CA PHE A 47 2.87 -9.40 -11.39
C PHE A 47 2.61 -9.99 -10.00
N ILE A 48 1.34 -10.27 -9.64
CA ILE A 48 0.98 -10.78 -8.30
C ILE A 48 0.97 -12.33 -8.23
N LEU A 49 1.44 -13.05 -9.26
CA LEU A 49 1.34 -14.51 -9.35
C LEU A 49 2.70 -15.27 -9.48
N GLY A 50 3.55 -15.20 -8.43
CA GLY A 50 4.59 -16.18 -8.05
C GLY A 50 5.92 -16.21 -8.86
N PRO A 51 7.06 -16.83 -8.37
CA PRO A 51 7.13 -18.02 -7.49
C PRO A 51 8.26 -18.09 -6.40
N ASN A 52 8.27 -19.23 -5.69
CA ASN A 52 9.09 -19.75 -4.57
C ASN A 52 10.65 -19.63 -4.58
N ILE A 53 11.24 -19.91 -3.40
CA ILE A 53 12.48 -20.69 -3.08
C ILE A 53 13.55 -19.99 -2.19
N ARG A 54 14.06 -20.76 -1.20
CA ARG A 54 15.32 -20.70 -0.41
C ARG A 54 15.37 -19.95 0.94
N LEU A 55 15.08 -20.72 2.00
CA LEU A 55 15.17 -20.40 3.42
C LEU A 55 16.58 -20.03 3.89
N SER A 56 16.64 -19.12 4.86
CA SER A 56 17.71 -18.82 5.82
C SER A 56 18.52 -17.53 5.62
N ARG A 57 18.64 -16.98 4.39
CA ARG A 57 19.05 -15.56 4.18
C ARG A 57 17.85 -14.66 3.86
N LYS A 58 16.75 -15.30 3.45
CA LYS A 58 15.50 -14.66 3.04
C LYS A 58 14.76 -13.91 4.14
N VAL A 59 14.86 -14.32 5.40
CA VAL A 59 13.95 -13.80 6.45
C VAL A 59 14.13 -12.30 6.70
N ALA A 60 15.37 -11.79 6.73
CA ALA A 60 15.62 -10.36 6.91
C ALA A 60 15.25 -9.53 5.66
N ASP A 61 15.52 -10.06 4.47
CA ASP A 61 15.09 -9.45 3.21
C ASP A 61 13.56 -9.43 3.12
N GLU A 62 12.90 -10.52 3.44
CA GLU A 62 11.44 -10.72 3.41
C GLU A 62 10.72 -9.85 4.45
N GLU A 63 11.33 -9.62 5.61
CA GLU A 63 10.87 -8.66 6.61
C GLU A 63 10.97 -7.21 6.07
N SER A 64 12.08 -6.85 5.43
CA SER A 64 12.27 -5.51 4.87
C SER A 64 11.38 -5.23 3.65
N THR A 65 11.17 -6.23 2.78
CA THR A 65 10.27 -6.10 1.62
C THR A 65 8.84 -5.96 2.08
N ARG A 66 8.40 -6.76 3.07
CA ARG A 66 7.06 -6.63 3.64
C ARG A 66 6.79 -5.22 4.17
N LEU A 67 7.73 -4.62 4.90
CA LEU A 67 7.58 -3.25 5.40
C LEU A 67 7.39 -2.22 4.26
N LEU A 68 8.16 -2.36 3.18
CA LEU A 68 8.05 -1.50 2.00
C LEU A 68 6.71 -1.69 1.28
N ASP A 69 6.30 -2.94 1.09
CA ASP A 69 5.03 -3.28 0.45
C ASP A 69 3.85 -2.66 1.22
N TYR A 70 3.86 -2.72 2.55
CA TYR A 70 2.80 -2.10 3.37
C TYR A 70 2.80 -0.58 3.31
N GLN A 71 3.97 0.06 3.16
CA GLN A 71 4.01 1.51 2.94
C GLN A 71 3.36 1.87 1.59
N GLU A 72 3.57 1.07 0.56
CA GLU A 72 2.92 1.24 -0.75
C GLU A 72 1.41 1.07 -0.63
N TYR A 73 0.94 0.02 0.06
CA TYR A 73 -0.50 -0.18 0.34
C TYR A 73 -1.14 1.01 1.06
N LEU A 74 -0.45 1.59 2.06
CA LEU A 74 -0.95 2.76 2.78
C LEU A 74 -0.97 4.02 1.90
N GLN A 75 0.00 4.18 0.99
CA GLN A 75 0.01 5.28 0.02
C GLN A 75 -1.13 5.15 -0.98
N ASP A 76 -1.37 3.95 -1.49
CA ASP A 76 -2.47 3.66 -2.39
C ASP A 76 -3.82 3.89 -1.73
N LEU A 77 -3.99 3.47 -0.47
CA LEU A 77 -5.20 3.75 0.30
C LEU A 77 -5.45 5.27 0.43
N ARG A 78 -4.41 6.07 0.75
CA ARG A 78 -4.52 7.53 0.78
C ARG A 78 -4.89 8.12 -0.58
N ARG A 79 -4.34 7.57 -1.67
CA ARG A 79 -4.68 7.97 -3.04
C ARG A 79 -6.15 7.71 -3.33
N LEU A 80 -6.65 6.51 -3.02
CA LEU A 80 -8.05 6.14 -3.23
C LEU A 80 -9.01 7.04 -2.44
N MET A 81 -8.70 7.33 -1.16
CA MET A 81 -9.50 8.27 -0.37
C MET A 81 -9.54 9.67 -1.01
N THR A 82 -8.40 10.16 -1.49
CA THR A 82 -8.31 11.45 -2.18
C THR A 82 -9.12 11.44 -3.49
N GLN A 83 -9.07 10.35 -4.25
CA GLN A 83 -9.86 10.17 -5.47
C GLN A 83 -11.36 10.16 -5.19
N ARG A 84 -11.79 9.49 -4.12
CA ARG A 84 -13.19 9.50 -3.67
C ARG A 84 -13.66 10.91 -3.31
N ASP A 85 -12.83 11.64 -2.57
CA ASP A 85 -13.17 13.00 -2.14
C ASP A 85 -13.23 13.97 -3.33
N LEU A 86 -12.35 13.79 -4.32
CA LEU A 86 -12.40 14.52 -5.59
C LEU A 86 -13.68 14.18 -6.38
N LEU A 87 -14.03 12.90 -6.48
CA LEU A 87 -15.24 12.44 -7.15
C LEU A 87 -16.49 13.06 -6.53
N ARG A 88 -16.55 13.12 -5.19
CA ARG A 88 -17.61 13.82 -4.45
C ARG A 88 -17.68 15.30 -4.82
N ALA A 89 -16.55 16.00 -4.85
CA ALA A 89 -16.51 17.41 -5.22
C ALA A 89 -16.95 17.67 -6.67
N MET A 90 -16.66 16.75 -7.60
CA MET A 90 -17.15 16.84 -8.99
C MET A 90 -18.67 16.67 -9.06
N TYR A 91 -19.22 15.72 -8.31
CA TYR A 91 -20.67 15.52 -8.22
C TYR A 91 -21.40 16.72 -7.61
N GLU A 92 -20.89 17.25 -6.49
CA GLU A 92 -21.46 18.42 -5.82
C GLU A 92 -21.44 19.68 -6.70
N ARG A 93 -20.45 19.81 -7.59
CA ARG A 93 -20.36 20.90 -8.59
C ARG A 93 -21.24 20.68 -9.81
N GLY A 94 -21.91 19.53 -9.93
CA GLY A 94 -22.72 19.16 -11.08
C GLY A 94 -21.91 18.86 -12.35
N GLU A 95 -20.62 18.53 -12.20
CA GLU A 95 -19.73 18.19 -13.32
C GLU A 95 -19.98 16.76 -13.84
N ILE A 96 -20.60 15.91 -13.01
CA ILE A 96 -20.93 14.51 -13.32
C ILE A 96 -22.36 14.18 -12.88
N GLU A 97 -22.99 13.24 -13.60
CA GLU A 97 -24.33 12.75 -13.27
C GLU A 97 -24.32 11.77 -12.08
N GLY A 98 -25.45 11.67 -11.38
CA GLY A 98 -25.56 10.92 -10.13
C GLY A 98 -25.50 9.40 -10.29
N ASP A 99 -25.77 8.86 -11.47
CA ASP A 99 -25.57 7.44 -11.80
C ASP A 99 -24.08 7.12 -12.00
N VAL A 100 -23.36 7.97 -12.73
CA VAL A 100 -21.90 7.89 -12.91
C VAL A 100 -21.18 8.03 -11.57
N TYR A 101 -21.59 9.00 -10.74
CA TYR A 101 -21.07 9.17 -9.38
C TYR A 101 -21.23 7.90 -8.55
N ARG A 102 -22.46 7.36 -8.46
CA ARG A 102 -22.74 6.17 -7.62
C ARG A 102 -21.95 4.95 -8.07
N LYS A 103 -21.78 4.76 -9.38
CA LYS A 103 -20.99 3.65 -9.91
C LYS A 103 -19.52 3.77 -9.48
N LEU A 104 -18.89 4.91 -9.75
CA LEU A 104 -17.48 5.14 -9.42
C LEU A 104 -17.23 5.19 -7.90
N GLU A 105 -18.18 5.71 -7.13
CA GLU A 105 -18.12 5.70 -5.66
C GLU A 105 -18.14 4.27 -5.12
N SER A 106 -18.97 3.38 -5.69
CA SER A 106 -19.01 1.96 -5.30
C SER A 106 -17.67 1.29 -5.59
N GLU A 107 -17.14 1.46 -6.81
CA GLU A 107 -15.86 0.87 -7.21
C GLU A 107 -14.71 1.32 -6.28
N ILE A 108 -14.58 2.62 -6.03
CA ILE A 108 -13.54 3.15 -5.13
C ILE A 108 -13.75 2.67 -3.69
N SER A 109 -15.01 2.59 -3.23
CA SER A 109 -15.31 2.15 -1.86
C SER A 109 -15.03 0.66 -1.65
N GLU A 110 -15.30 -0.18 -2.65
CA GLU A 110 -14.96 -1.60 -2.65
C GLU A 110 -13.44 -1.80 -2.59
N GLU A 111 -12.66 -1.07 -3.39
CA GLU A 111 -11.20 -1.11 -3.35
C GLU A 111 -10.64 -0.66 -1.99
N ILE A 112 -11.17 0.45 -1.44
CA ILE A 112 -10.80 0.93 -0.09
C ILE A 112 -11.11 -0.15 0.96
N SER A 113 -12.29 -0.78 0.90
CA SER A 113 -12.68 -1.82 1.84
C SER A 113 -11.74 -3.02 1.75
N SER A 114 -11.44 -3.49 0.54
CA SER A 114 -10.54 -4.61 0.32
C SER A 114 -9.13 -4.35 0.88
N MET A 115 -8.59 -3.15 0.66
CA MET A 115 -7.29 -2.76 1.21
C MET A 115 -7.30 -2.70 2.75
N LYS A 116 -8.36 -2.14 3.35
CA LYS A 116 -8.51 -2.09 4.81
C LYS A 116 -8.60 -3.49 5.42
N ASP A 117 -9.30 -4.41 4.77
CA ASP A 117 -9.42 -5.79 5.23
C ASP A 117 -8.06 -6.50 5.27
N ILE A 118 -7.23 -6.30 4.23
CA ILE A 118 -5.86 -6.84 4.18
C ILE A 118 -5.01 -6.28 5.32
N ILE A 119 -5.05 -4.95 5.53
CA ILE A 119 -4.30 -4.28 6.61
C ILE A 119 -4.73 -4.82 7.98
N ASN A 120 -6.04 -4.96 8.21
CA ASN A 120 -6.59 -5.47 9.46
C ASN A 120 -6.21 -6.94 9.70
N GLN A 121 -6.23 -7.76 8.66
CA GLN A 121 -5.81 -9.15 8.74
C GLN A 121 -4.33 -9.29 9.09
N GLU A 122 -3.45 -8.51 8.46
CA GLU A 122 -2.02 -8.55 8.80
C GLU A 122 -1.79 -8.03 10.22
N ARG A 123 -2.50 -6.97 10.64
CA ARG A 123 -2.43 -6.47 12.01
C ARG A 123 -2.80 -7.55 13.02
N ALA A 124 -3.93 -8.24 12.82
CA ALA A 124 -4.33 -9.33 13.68
C ALA A 124 -3.29 -10.45 13.71
N THR A 125 -2.67 -10.75 12.57
CA THR A 125 -1.58 -11.73 12.48
C THR A 125 -0.36 -11.30 13.29
N CYS A 126 0.05 -10.03 13.19
CA CYS A 126 1.16 -9.47 13.96
C CYS A 126 0.89 -9.47 15.47
N GLU A 127 -0.32 -9.07 15.87
CA GLU A 127 -0.75 -9.07 17.28
C GLU A 127 -0.73 -10.48 17.88
N ASN A 128 -1.25 -11.46 17.13
CA ASN A 128 -1.23 -12.86 17.54
C ASN A 128 0.20 -13.41 17.64
N GLU A 129 1.07 -13.07 16.69
CA GLU A 129 2.46 -13.50 16.72
C GLU A 129 3.22 -12.88 17.89
N LEU A 130 3.00 -11.59 18.18
CA LEU A 130 3.56 -10.91 19.34
C LEU A 130 3.14 -11.60 20.65
N LYS A 131 1.86 -11.93 20.79
CA LYS A 131 1.34 -12.68 21.95
C LYS A 131 2.02 -14.05 22.09
N SER A 132 2.15 -14.79 20.98
CA SER A 132 2.86 -16.08 20.98
C SER A 132 4.33 -15.94 21.37
N LEU A 133 5.01 -14.89 20.93
CA LEU A 133 6.40 -14.61 21.33
C LEU A 133 6.51 -14.27 22.81
N GLU A 134 5.55 -13.54 23.38
CA GLU A 134 5.51 -13.24 24.81
C GLU A 134 5.37 -14.52 25.65
N GLU A 135 4.48 -15.43 25.26
CA GLU A 135 4.32 -16.74 25.90
C GLU A 135 5.63 -17.56 25.82
N LYS A 136 6.25 -17.63 24.64
CA LYS A 136 7.54 -18.32 24.46
C LYS A 136 8.67 -17.70 25.29
N LEU A 137 8.70 -16.38 25.44
CA LEU A 137 9.68 -15.68 26.29
C LEU A 137 9.48 -16.01 27.77
N ILE A 138 8.24 -16.15 28.23
CA ILE A 138 7.94 -16.59 29.60
C ILE A 138 8.47 -18.02 29.81
N ASP A 139 8.23 -18.93 28.87
CA ASP A 139 8.70 -20.31 28.99
C ASP A 139 10.22 -20.42 28.94
N LEU A 140 10.89 -19.63 28.09
CA LEU A 140 12.35 -19.54 28.09
C LEU A 140 12.91 -19.01 29.42
N ARG A 141 12.22 -18.05 30.07
CA ARG A 141 12.62 -17.56 31.40
C ARG A 141 12.52 -18.67 32.45
N LYS A 142 11.42 -19.43 32.47
CA LYS A 142 11.27 -20.58 33.37
C LYS A 142 12.36 -21.63 33.13
N ARG A 143 12.65 -21.95 31.87
CA ARG A 143 13.70 -22.90 31.50
C ARG A 143 15.09 -22.42 31.93
N LEU A 144 15.36 -21.11 31.84
CA LEU A 144 16.58 -20.51 32.34
C LEU A 144 16.70 -20.61 33.88
N GLU A 145 15.61 -20.35 34.60
CA GLU A 145 15.54 -20.50 36.06
C GLU A 145 15.79 -21.95 36.47
N GLU A 146 15.14 -22.90 35.80
CA GLU A 146 15.35 -24.33 36.04
C GLU A 146 16.80 -24.75 35.78
N LEU A 147 17.39 -24.30 34.66
CA LEU A 147 18.79 -24.60 34.33
C LEU A 147 19.75 -24.08 35.42
N ARG A 148 19.50 -22.88 35.94
CA ARG A 148 20.28 -22.30 37.05
C ARG A 148 20.11 -23.09 38.34
N ALA A 149 18.89 -23.51 38.66
CA ALA A 149 18.62 -24.34 39.83
C ALA A 149 19.31 -25.70 39.73
N ARG A 150 19.22 -26.37 38.58
CA ARG A 150 19.91 -27.64 38.32
C ARG A 150 21.43 -27.51 38.45
N LYS A 151 22.02 -26.40 37.99
CA LYS A 151 23.45 -26.12 38.21
C LYS A 151 23.77 -25.97 39.69
N TYR A 152 23.00 -25.16 40.40
CA TYR A 152 23.22 -24.89 41.83
C TYR A 152 23.13 -26.15 42.69
N LEU A 153 22.21 -27.05 42.35
CA LEU A 153 22.03 -28.35 43.00
C LEU A 153 23.08 -29.40 42.57
N GLY A 154 23.99 -29.07 41.64
CA GLY A 154 25.01 -29.99 41.15
C GLY A 154 24.47 -31.14 40.29
N ILE A 155 23.22 -31.03 39.80
CA ILE A 155 22.57 -32.06 38.97
C ILE A 155 23.21 -32.12 37.57
N ILE A 156 23.64 -30.96 37.06
CA ILE A 156 24.26 -30.83 35.73
C ILE A 156 25.71 -30.38 35.85
N ARG A 157 26.53 -30.79 34.89
CA ARG A 157 27.95 -30.40 34.82
C ARG A 157 28.09 -29.02 34.19
N GLU A 158 29.19 -28.32 34.50
CA GLU A 158 29.47 -26.98 33.98
C GLU A 158 29.40 -26.92 32.44
N LYS A 159 30.00 -27.90 31.76
CA LYS A 159 30.00 -27.95 30.28
C LYS A 159 28.60 -28.07 29.67
N ASP A 160 27.70 -28.79 30.34
CA ASP A 160 26.32 -28.97 29.87
C ASP A 160 25.50 -27.71 30.14
N PHE A 161 25.71 -27.09 31.31
CA PHE A 161 25.14 -25.79 31.65
C PHE A 161 25.54 -24.70 30.64
N GLU A 162 26.83 -24.55 30.33
CA GLU A 162 27.32 -23.56 29.37
C GLU A 162 26.76 -23.78 27.95
N ARG A 163 26.55 -25.04 27.57
CA ARG A 163 25.93 -25.38 26.28
C ARG A 163 24.47 -24.96 26.24
N GLU A 164 23.68 -25.37 27.23
CA GLU A 164 22.25 -25.03 27.28
C GLU A 164 22.02 -23.53 27.47
N MET A 165 22.83 -22.87 28.30
CA MET A 165 22.78 -21.42 28.49
C MET A 165 22.96 -20.67 27.18
N ARG A 166 23.94 -21.09 26.35
CA ARG A 166 24.17 -20.47 25.04
C ARG A 166 22.98 -20.64 24.09
N LEU A 167 22.33 -21.80 24.11
CA LEU A 167 21.13 -22.03 23.30
C LEU A 167 19.97 -21.14 23.75
N ILE A 168 19.70 -21.09 25.05
CA ILE A 168 18.65 -20.23 25.62
C ILE A 168 18.91 -18.76 25.30
N MET A 169 20.14 -18.28 25.43
CA MET A 169 20.51 -16.90 25.11
C MET A 169 20.33 -16.58 23.62
N LYS A 170 20.71 -17.52 22.73
CA LYS A 170 20.49 -17.37 21.29
C LYS A 170 18.99 -17.26 20.96
N ASP A 171 18.16 -18.08 21.60
CA ASP A 171 16.71 -18.03 21.40
C ASP A 171 16.12 -16.72 21.90
N PHE A 172 16.58 -16.22 23.07
CA PHE A 172 16.19 -14.90 23.59
C PHE A 172 16.51 -13.77 22.61
N GLU A 173 17.73 -13.72 22.07
CA GLU A 173 18.13 -12.70 21.11
C GLU A 173 17.30 -12.77 19.83
N SER A 174 17.07 -13.98 19.31
CA SER A 174 16.24 -14.19 18.12
C SER A 174 14.81 -13.70 18.34
N MET A 175 14.19 -14.05 19.47
CA MET A 175 12.83 -13.61 19.79
C MET A 175 12.76 -12.11 20.04
N LYS A 176 13.79 -11.50 20.64
CA LYS A 176 13.85 -10.05 20.84
C LYS A 176 13.86 -9.30 19.51
N LYS A 177 14.70 -9.74 18.55
CA LYS A 177 14.76 -9.16 17.20
C LYS A 177 13.41 -9.28 16.48
N ARG A 178 12.80 -10.47 16.50
CA ARG A 178 11.48 -10.68 15.89
C ARG A 178 10.39 -9.81 16.51
N ARG A 179 10.41 -9.66 17.84
CA ARG A 179 9.47 -8.78 18.56
C ARG A 179 9.65 -7.31 18.17
N GLU A 180 10.88 -6.84 18.03
CA GLU A 180 11.17 -5.46 17.58
C GLU A 180 10.65 -5.24 16.16
N TYR A 181 10.93 -6.17 15.24
CA TYR A 181 10.40 -6.13 13.88
C TYR A 181 8.86 -6.04 13.86
N LEU A 182 8.17 -6.94 14.56
CA LEU A 182 6.70 -6.96 14.60
C LEU A 182 6.12 -5.68 15.19
N LYS A 183 6.79 -5.08 16.17
CA LYS A 183 6.38 -3.79 16.73
C LYS A 183 6.48 -2.67 15.69
N SER A 184 7.60 -2.59 14.97
CA SER A 184 7.76 -1.60 13.90
C SER A 184 6.75 -1.79 12.77
N LEU A 185 6.47 -3.03 12.37
CA LEU A 185 5.44 -3.33 11.37
C LEU A 185 4.04 -2.88 11.84
N LEU A 186 3.71 -3.16 13.09
CA LEU A 186 2.42 -2.82 13.68
C LEU A 186 2.24 -1.31 13.87
N GLU A 187 3.32 -0.56 14.13
CA GLU A 187 3.30 0.90 14.12
C GLU A 187 2.96 1.47 12.73
N ILE A 188 3.53 0.88 11.66
CA ILE A 188 3.22 1.29 10.28
C ILE A 188 1.76 0.97 9.95
N LEU A 189 1.29 -0.24 10.23
CA LEU A 189 -0.08 -0.66 9.94
C LEU A 189 -1.13 0.18 10.69
N LYS A 190 -0.78 0.71 11.87
CA LYS A 190 -1.64 1.62 12.65
C LYS A 190 -1.69 3.06 12.13
N MET A 191 -0.83 3.45 11.20
CA MET A 191 -0.90 4.79 10.59
C MET A 191 -2.18 5.02 9.78
N GLU A 192 -2.96 3.97 9.50
CA GLU A 192 -4.30 4.06 8.92
C GLU A 192 -5.36 4.59 9.91
N GLU A 193 -5.14 4.48 11.22
CA GLU A 193 -6.06 4.99 12.26
C GLU A 193 -5.96 6.51 12.46
N MET A 194 -4.97 7.19 11.84
CA MET A 194 -4.73 8.64 11.93
C MET A 194 -5.09 9.39 10.65
#